data_AF-A0A7K3XIM0-F1
#
_entry.id   AF-A0A7K3XIM0-F1
#
_cell.length_a   1.000
_cell.length_b   1.000
_cell.length_c   1.000
_cell.angle_alpha   90.00
_cell.angle_beta   90.00
_cell.angle_gamma   90.00
#
_symmetry.space_group_name_H-M   'P 1'
#
loop_
_entity.id
_entity.type
_entity.pdbx_description
1 polymer ?
#
loop_
_entity_poly.entity_id
_entity_poly.type
_entity_poly.pdbx_seq_one_letter_code
_entity_poly.pdbx_strand_id
1 'polypeptide(L)'
;GFEVGLSFPIWYPLEQKGRINTTLARQDEIRWKQQEIKLDMKKQIEHAWHSYEVSRSTIKRYDETIRSKAEKLQSLTLTAYRLGEVDLLNLISAQQIYLSSQQRYLLSLRDFYIQLVELEKFLDKDLVY
;
A
#
# COMPACT_ATOMS: atom_id res chain seq x y z
N GLY A 1 46.48 22.91 63.58
CA GLY A 1 45.90 23.64 62.42
C GLY A 1 45.27 22.63 61.49
N PHE A 2 44.17 22.98 60.83
CA PHE A 2 43.51 22.13 59.83
C PHE A 2 43.81 22.72 58.45
N GLU A 3 44.23 21.88 57.51
CA GLU A 3 44.51 22.26 56.12
C GLU A 3 43.59 21.48 55.20
N VAL A 4 42.91 22.18 54.29
CA VAL A 4 42.05 21.60 53.26
C VAL A 4 42.76 21.71 51.93
N GLY A 5 43.21 20.57 51.39
CA GLY A 5 43.75 20.49 50.04
C GLY A 5 42.64 20.29 49.01
N LEU A 6 42.51 21.22 48.07
CA LEU A 6 41.70 21.04 46.86
C LEU A 6 42.62 20.58 45.72
N SER A 7 42.35 19.41 45.14
CA SER A 7 43.06 18.91 43.96
C SER A 7 42.17 19.03 42.72
N PHE A 8 42.63 19.78 41.72
CA PHE A 8 41.97 19.91 40.42
C PHE A 8 42.84 19.27 39.32
N PRO A 9 42.43 18.13 38.75
CA PRO A 9 43.19 17.49 37.69
C PRO A 9 43.16 18.29 36.38
N ILE A 10 44.33 18.49 35.79
CA ILE A 10 44.55 19.35 34.62
C ILE A 10 43.93 18.75 33.33
N TRP A 11 43.69 17.43 33.29
CA TRP A 11 43.08 16.71 32.17
C TRP A 11 41.54 16.67 32.20
N TYR A 12 40.91 17.10 33.31
CA TYR A 12 39.46 17.11 33.47
C TYR A 12 38.71 17.84 32.33
N PRO A 13 39.18 18.99 31.80
CA PRO A 13 38.51 19.65 30.68
C PRO A 13 38.51 18.85 29.38
N LEU A 14 39.50 17.97 29.15
CA LEU A 14 39.58 17.13 27.94
C LEU A 14 38.55 16.00 27.98
N GLU A 15 38.38 15.35 29.14
CA GLU A 15 37.35 14.32 29.33
C GLU A 15 35.93 14.88 29.19
N GLN A 16 35.69 16.10 29.73
CA GLN A 16 34.39 16.76 29.62
C GLN A 16 34.05 17.11 28.17
N LYS A 17 35.01 17.56 27.36
CA LYS A 17 34.80 17.80 25.91
C LYS A 17 34.39 16.53 25.18
N GLY A 18 35.00 15.39 25.47
CA GLY A 18 34.61 14.09 24.89
C GLY A 18 33.19 13.67 25.30
N ARG A 19 32.81 13.83 26.57
CA ARG A 19 31.46 13.55 27.07
C ARG A 19 30.39 14.46 26.44
N ILE A 20 30.70 15.74 26.25
CA ILE A 20 29.81 16.70 25.57
C ILE A 20 29.63 16.29 24.11
N ASN A 21 30.73 16.03 23.39
CA ASN A 21 30.67 15.65 21.98
C ASN A 21 29.88 14.35 21.76
N THR A 22 30.07 13.34 22.62
CA THR A 22 29.30 12.09 22.54
C THR A 22 27.81 12.29 22.85
N THR A 23 27.47 13.18 23.79
CA THR A 23 26.08 13.53 24.10
C THR A 23 25.41 14.27 22.94
N LEU A 24 26.11 15.22 22.31
CA LEU A 24 25.63 15.94 21.14
C LEU A 24 25.43 14.99 19.95
N ALA A 25 26.40 14.12 19.66
CA ALA A 25 26.29 13.13 18.61
C ALA A 25 25.09 12.19 18.82
N ARG A 26 24.83 11.77 20.07
CA ARG A 26 23.66 10.95 20.41
C ARG A 26 22.34 11.72 20.22
N GLN A 27 22.32 13.01 20.54
CA GLN A 27 21.13 13.85 20.30
C GLN A 27 20.84 13.97 18.80
N ASP A 28 21.88 14.17 17.99
CA ASP A 28 21.74 14.22 16.54
C ASP A 28 21.30 12.87 15.96
N GLU A 29 21.86 11.76 16.43
CA GLU A 29 21.43 10.41 16.06
C GLU A 29 19.92 10.21 16.34
N ILE A 30 19.45 10.59 17.52
CA ILE A 30 18.02 10.50 17.88
C ILE A 30 17.17 11.36 16.95
N ARG A 31 17.62 12.58 16.63
CA ARG A 31 16.92 13.49 15.70
C ARG A 31 16.81 12.88 14.30
N TRP A 32 17.89 12.29 13.79
CA TRP A 32 17.90 11.62 12.49
C TRP A 32 16.98 10.41 12.47
N LYS A 33 16.98 9.58 13.53
CA LYS A 33 16.04 8.45 13.66
C LYS A 33 14.58 8.89 13.67
N GLN A 34 14.25 9.99 14.36
CA GLN A 34 12.89 10.54 14.34
C GLN A 34 12.48 11.00 12.94
N GLN A 35 13.39 11.67 12.22
CA GLN A 35 13.15 12.09 10.85
C GLN A 35 12.98 10.90 9.91
N GLU A 36 13.79 9.86 10.06
CA GLU A 36 13.67 8.61 9.31
C GLU A 36 12.30 7.95 9.51
N ILE A 37 11.87 7.77 10.77
CA ILE A 37 10.55 7.21 11.10
C ILE A 37 9.43 8.03 10.45
N LYS A 38 9.52 9.37 10.48
CA LYS A 38 8.52 10.26 9.87
C LYS A 38 8.46 10.09 8.35
N LEU A 39 9.62 10.02 7.70
CA LEU A 39 9.70 9.86 6.25
C LEU A 39 9.21 8.48 5.81
N ASP A 40 9.56 7.44 6.56
CA ASP A 40 9.12 6.08 6.29
C ASP A 40 7.60 5.95 6.46
N MET A 41 7.04 6.49 7.55
CA MET A 41 5.59 6.55 7.76
C MET A 41 4.88 7.26 6.59
N LYS A 42 5.40 8.43 6.17
CA LYS A 42 4.84 9.17 5.03
C LYS A 42 4.85 8.32 3.76
N LYS A 43 5.96 7.64 3.47
CA LYS A 43 6.11 6.75 2.31
C LYS A 43 5.10 5.60 2.36
N GLN A 44 4.92 4.97 3.53
CA GLN A 44 3.97 3.88 3.70
C GLN A 44 2.52 4.34 3.44
N ILE A 45 2.14 5.52 3.96
CA ILE A 45 0.82 6.12 3.73
C ILE A 45 0.60 6.43 2.25
N GLU A 46 1.57 7.07 1.59
CA GLU A 46 1.48 7.39 0.15
C GLU A 46 1.34 6.12 -0.68
N HIS A 47 2.09 5.07 -0.35
CA HIS A 47 1.99 3.77 -1.02
C HIS A 47 0.59 3.15 -0.84
N ALA A 48 0.09 3.06 0.40
CA ALA A 48 -1.23 2.50 0.69
C ALA A 48 -2.35 3.27 -0.02
N TRP A 49 -2.29 4.60 -0.01
CA TRP A 49 -3.24 5.45 -0.71
C TRP A 49 -3.26 5.21 -2.22
N HIS A 50 -2.08 5.15 -2.85
CA HIS A 50 -1.98 4.88 -4.28
C HIS A 50 -2.44 3.48 -4.64
N SER A 51 -2.11 2.46 -3.85
CA SER A 51 -2.58 1.09 -4.08
C SER A 51 -4.10 0.99 -3.98
N TYR A 52 -4.70 1.66 -2.99
CA TYR A 52 -6.15 1.78 -2.86
C TYR A 52 -6.79 2.45 -4.09
N GLU A 53 -6.31 3.63 -4.50
CA GLU A 53 -6.89 4.36 -5.64
C GLU A 53 -6.79 3.56 -6.96
N VAL A 54 -5.68 2.85 -7.18
CA VAL A 54 -5.51 1.97 -8.36
C VAL A 54 -6.52 0.82 -8.33
N SER A 55 -6.69 0.15 -7.18
CA SER A 55 -7.63 -0.96 -7.03
C SER A 55 -9.09 -0.49 -7.20
N ARG A 56 -9.42 0.68 -6.66
CA ARG A 56 -10.73 1.33 -6.80
C ARG A 56 -11.06 1.67 -8.24
N SER A 57 -10.11 2.29 -8.96
CA SER A 57 -10.25 2.60 -10.38
C SER A 57 -10.44 1.33 -11.22
N THR A 58 -9.73 0.26 -10.87
CA THR A 58 -9.87 -1.04 -11.54
C THR A 58 -11.28 -1.60 -11.39
N ILE A 59 -11.84 -1.57 -10.18
CA ILE A 59 -13.21 -2.05 -9.92
C ILE A 59 -14.25 -1.20 -10.65
N LYS A 60 -14.10 0.12 -10.64
CA LYS A 60 -14.97 1.03 -11.38
C LYS A 60 -15.02 0.70 -12.87
N ARG A 61 -13.86 0.45 -13.50
CA ARG A 61 -13.79 0.05 -14.91
C ARG A 61 -14.49 -1.28 -15.20
N TYR A 62 -14.44 -2.23 -14.26
CA TYR A 62 -15.19 -3.48 -14.41
C TYR A 62 -16.69 -3.26 -14.43
N ASP A 63 -17.18 -2.44 -13.49
CA ASP A 63 -18.60 -2.11 -13.35
C ASP A 63 -19.13 -1.33 -14.56
N GLU A 64 -18.38 -0.33 -15.02
CA GLU A 64 -18.80 0.55 -16.12
C GLU A 64 -18.71 -0.10 -17.51
N THR A 65 -17.75 -1.01 -17.74
CA THR A 65 -17.39 -1.41 -19.12
C THR A 65 -17.17 -2.90 -19.32
N ILE A 66 -16.31 -3.53 -18.51
CA ILE A 66 -15.81 -4.88 -18.84
C ILE A 66 -16.92 -5.93 -18.66
N ARG A 67 -17.73 -5.79 -17.60
CA ARG A 67 -18.85 -6.71 -17.34
C ARG A 67 -19.86 -6.71 -18.47
N SER A 68 -20.34 -5.53 -18.86
CA SER A 68 -21.37 -5.37 -19.90
C SER A 68 -20.89 -5.88 -21.27
N LYS A 69 -19.63 -5.64 -21.63
CA LYS A 69 -19.04 -6.16 -22.88
C LYS A 69 -18.97 -7.68 -22.90
N ALA A 70 -18.54 -8.31 -21.80
CA ALA A 70 -18.44 -9.76 -21.70
C ALA A 70 -19.82 -10.43 -21.75
N GLU A 71 -20.82 -9.87 -21.05
CA GLU A 71 -22.22 -10.32 -21.11
C GLU A 71 -22.80 -10.19 -22.52
N LYS A 72 -22.53 -9.06 -23.18
CA LYS A 72 -23.03 -8.83 -24.53
C LYS A 72 -22.41 -9.80 -25.53
N LEU A 73 -21.10 -10.04 -25.45
CA LEU A 73 -20.42 -11.02 -26.30
C LEU A 73 -21.05 -12.40 -26.15
N GLN A 74 -21.17 -12.90 -24.92
CA GLN A 74 -21.77 -14.21 -24.66
C GLN A 74 -23.21 -14.31 -25.20
N SER A 75 -24.04 -13.28 -24.96
CA SER A 75 -25.42 -13.23 -25.41
C SER A 75 -25.55 -13.21 -26.94
N LEU A 76 -24.73 -12.40 -27.62
CA LEU A 76 -24.72 -12.32 -29.07
C LEU A 76 -24.23 -13.64 -29.70
N THR A 77 -23.14 -14.22 -29.18
CA THR A 77 -22.62 -15.49 -29.71
C THR A 77 -23.59 -16.64 -29.49
N LEU A 78 -24.32 -16.68 -28.36
CA LEU A 78 -25.38 -17.67 -28.14
C LEU A 78 -26.52 -17.51 -29.16
N THR A 79 -26.89 -16.28 -29.48
CA THR A 79 -27.93 -16.00 -30.48
C THR A 79 -27.46 -16.42 -31.87
N ALA A 80 -26.25 -16.02 -32.28
CA ALA A 80 -25.66 -16.40 -33.56
C ALA A 80 -25.52 -17.93 -33.70
N TYR A 81 -25.14 -18.62 -32.63
CA TYR A 81 -25.04 -20.09 -32.64
C TYR A 81 -26.40 -20.74 -32.88
N ARG A 82 -27.45 -20.26 -32.22
CA ARG A 82 -28.83 -20.75 -32.42
C ARG A 82 -29.36 -20.51 -33.84
N LEU A 83 -28.88 -19.46 -34.49
CA LEU A 83 -29.19 -19.14 -35.89
C LEU A 83 -28.30 -19.90 -36.89
N GLY A 84 -27.30 -20.66 -36.42
CA GLY A 84 -26.34 -21.37 -37.27
C GLY A 84 -25.26 -20.47 -37.90
N GLU A 85 -25.12 -19.23 -37.45
CA GLU A 85 -24.17 -18.24 -37.99
C GLU A 85 -22.74 -18.45 -37.45
N VAL A 86 -22.59 -19.11 -36.30
CA VAL A 86 -21.30 -19.48 -35.70
C VAL A 86 -21.33 -20.92 -35.21
N ASP A 87 -20.16 -21.55 -35.18
CA ASP A 87 -20.01 -22.91 -34.66
C ASP A 87 -19.99 -22.99 -33.11
N LEU A 88 -20.02 -24.22 -32.60
CA LEU A 88 -19.99 -24.49 -31.17
C LEU A 88 -18.68 -24.04 -30.50
N LEU A 89 -17.55 -24.09 -31.22
CA LEU A 89 -16.26 -23.69 -30.67
C LEU A 89 -16.21 -22.19 -30.37
N ASN A 90 -16.78 -21.37 -31.24
CA ASN A 90 -16.94 -19.94 -31.02
C ASN A 90 -17.85 -19.65 -29.81
N LEU A 91 -18.94 -20.40 -29.64
CA LEU A 91 -19.79 -20.29 -28.45
C LEU A 91 -19.03 -20.61 -27.16
N ILE A 92 -18.28 -21.71 -27.13
CA ILE A 92 -17.47 -22.10 -25.97
C ILE A 92 -16.42 -21.03 -25.66
N SER A 93 -15.76 -20.49 -26.69
CA SER A 93 -14.78 -19.41 -26.54
C SER A 93 -15.41 -18.16 -25.90
N ALA A 94 -16.59 -17.73 -26.37
CA ALA A 94 -17.30 -16.59 -25.78
C ALA A 94 -17.70 -16.85 -24.32
N GLN A 95 -18.11 -18.08 -23.97
CA GLN A 95 -18.40 -18.46 -22.58
C GLN A 95 -17.14 -18.43 -21.71
N GLN A 96 -16.00 -18.92 -22.21
CA GLN A 96 -14.72 -18.86 -21.50
C GLN A 96 -14.29 -17.42 -21.24
N ILE A 97 -14.44 -16.53 -22.22
CA ILE A 97 -14.16 -15.09 -22.07
C ILE A 97 -15.05 -14.48 -20.98
N TYR A 98 -16.34 -14.80 -20.99
CA TYR A 98 -17.28 -14.33 -19.96
C TYR A 98 -16.88 -14.80 -18.56
N LEU A 99 -16.65 -16.11 -18.38
CA LEU A 99 -16.28 -16.67 -17.08
C LEU A 99 -14.93 -16.13 -16.59
N SER A 100 -13.94 -16.00 -17.48
CA SER A 100 -12.66 -15.40 -17.13
C SER A 100 -12.81 -13.94 -16.69
N SER A 101 -13.67 -13.17 -17.36
CA SER A 101 -13.99 -11.80 -16.98
C SER A 101 -14.61 -11.72 -15.59
N GLN A 102 -15.58 -12.59 -15.27
CA GLN A 102 -16.21 -12.67 -13.94
C GLN A 102 -15.19 -13.03 -12.86
N GLN A 103 -14.32 -14.02 -13.13
CA GLN A 103 -13.26 -14.39 -12.19
C GLN A 103 -12.31 -13.23 -11.92
N ARG A 104 -11.86 -12.52 -12.96
CA ARG A 104 -10.95 -11.36 -12.80
C ARG A 104 -11.61 -10.22 -12.04
N TYR A 105 -12.90 -9.99 -12.23
CA TYR A 105 -13.67 -9.03 -11.44
C TYR A 105 -13.66 -9.39 -9.95
N LEU A 106 -13.96 -10.64 -9.60
CA LEU A 106 -13.97 -11.09 -8.19
C LEU A 106 -12.58 -10.98 -7.55
N LEU A 107 -11.51 -11.30 -8.29
CA LEU A 107 -10.14 -11.11 -7.83
C LEU A 107 -9.83 -9.63 -7.59
N SER A 108 -10.22 -8.75 -8.53
CA SER A 108 -10.03 -7.30 -8.39
C SER A 108 -10.83 -6.74 -7.20
N LEU A 109 -12.00 -7.31 -6.89
CA LEU A 109 -12.84 -6.87 -5.78
C LEU A 109 -12.20 -7.26 -4.45
N ARG A 110 -11.70 -8.49 -4.35
CA ARG A 110 -10.91 -8.92 -3.20
C ARG A 110 -9.67 -8.03 -3.02
N ASP A 111 -8.94 -7.77 -4.10
CA ASP A 111 -7.73 -6.96 -4.03
C ASP A 111 -8.04 -5.53 -3.58
N PHE A 112 -9.16 -4.95 -4.03
CA PHE A 112 -9.65 -3.65 -3.54
C PHE A 112 -9.87 -3.65 -2.03
N TYR A 113 -10.56 -4.65 -1.47
CA TYR A 113 -10.78 -4.72 -0.04
C TYR A 113 -9.48 -4.92 0.75
N ILE A 114 -8.53 -5.71 0.24
CA ILE A 114 -7.20 -5.83 0.85
C ILE A 114 -6.51 -4.46 0.89
N GLN A 115 -6.50 -3.72 -0.22
CA GLN A 115 -5.86 -2.39 -0.24
C GLN A 115 -6.58 -1.37 0.64
N LEU A 116 -7.91 -1.46 0.77
CA LEU A 116 -8.68 -0.64 1.70
C LEU A 116 -8.25 -0.91 3.13
N VAL A 117 -8.17 -2.18 3.55
CA VAL A 117 -7.73 -2.56 4.90
C VAL A 117 -6.28 -2.13 5.17
N GLU A 118 -5.38 -2.25 4.18
CA GLU A 118 -4.01 -1.74 4.34
C GLU A 118 -3.96 -0.22 4.51
N LEU A 119 -4.83 0.53 3.83
CA LEU A 119 -4.95 1.98 4.01
C LEU A 119 -5.54 2.34 5.38
N GLU A 120 -6.56 1.61 5.83
CA GLU A 120 -7.20 1.80 7.14
C GLU A 120 -6.21 1.69 8.30
N LYS A 121 -5.16 0.86 8.20
CA LYS A 121 -4.12 0.79 9.25
C LYS A 121 -3.43 2.13 9.55
N PHE A 122 -3.46 3.07 8.61
CA PHE A 122 -2.87 4.39 8.75
C PHE A 122 -3.89 5.49 9.06
N LEU A 123 -5.18 5.16 9.00
CA LEU A 123 -6.27 6.06 9.32
C LEU A 123 -6.84 5.61 10.67
N ASP A 124 -6.95 6.51 11.64
CA ASP A 124 -7.57 6.19 12.94
C ASP A 124 -9.11 6.08 12.83
N LYS A 125 -9.59 5.39 11.78
CA LYS A 125 -10.99 5.25 11.37
C LYS A 125 -11.20 3.94 10.60
N ASP A 126 -12.16 3.15 11.05
CA ASP A 126 -12.72 2.04 10.28
C ASP A 126 -13.55 2.62 9.11
N LEU A 127 -13.18 2.30 7.86
CA LEU A 127 -13.92 2.66 6.64
C LEU A 127 -14.83 1.52 6.17
N VAL A 128 -14.68 0.31 6.72
CA VAL A 128 -15.54 -0.85 6.50
C VAL A 128 -16.61 -0.96 7.61
N TYR A 129 -17.81 -0.43 7.34
CA TYR A 129 -19.09 -0.87 7.91
C TYR A 129 -20.22 -0.68 6.89
#